data_AF-A0A4Q4VRL2-F1
#
_entry.id   AF-A0A4Q4VRL2-F1
#
_cell.length_a   1.000
_cell.length_b   1.000
_cell.length_c   1.000
_cell.angle_alpha   90.00
_cell.angle_beta   90.00
_cell.angle_gamma   90.00
#
_symmetry.space_group_name_H-M   'P 1'
#
loop_
_entity.id
_entity.type
_entity.pdbx_description
1 polymer ?
#
loop_
_entity_poly.entity_id
_entity_poly.type
_entity_poly.pdbx_seq_one_letter_code
_entity_poly.pdbx_strand_id
1 'polypeptide(L)'
;MPATKGVAQPGDSATPDITVFRGWEDPGRYVWSPYVIKLEARLRFGGMRGHVWAETNSLLSDSTFIIKVLSRWGIVPDLNAVLGPEDRAKDLALRALLEEKLYFYHTWERWVRNYYSMRDHVLREAPYPVRVIVGLLIYRKTTAMLHGQGAGRFTPEEIAMFRLEIWEAFSDLLRASKEKMRKDSGEDRGPFWVLGGEDPTEADCVLFGFVVSVLICTA
;
A
#
# COMPACT_ATOMS: atom_id res chain seq x y z
N MET A 1 -28.40 17.89 -37.34
CA MET A 1 -27.14 18.59 -37.02
C MET A 1 -27.05 18.74 -35.50
N PRO A 2 -25.87 18.54 -34.88
CA PRO A 2 -25.74 18.55 -33.44
C PRO A 2 -25.65 19.99 -32.89
N ALA A 3 -26.24 20.23 -31.72
CA ALA A 3 -26.03 21.47 -30.99
C ALA A 3 -24.71 21.38 -30.20
N THR A 4 -23.82 22.34 -30.44
CA THR A 4 -22.58 22.54 -29.69
C THR A 4 -22.88 22.84 -28.22
N LYS A 5 -22.38 22.01 -27.29
CA LYS A 5 -22.24 22.40 -25.88
C LYS A 5 -20.85 23.01 -25.68
N GLY A 6 -20.82 24.18 -25.05
CA GLY A 6 -19.63 25.01 -24.93
C GLY A 6 -18.53 24.39 -24.07
N VAL A 7 -17.30 24.82 -24.36
CA VAL A 7 -16.11 24.60 -23.53
C VAL A 7 -16.34 25.24 -22.16
N ALA A 8 -16.16 24.46 -21.08
CA ALA A 8 -16.17 25.01 -19.73
C ALA A 8 -14.88 25.81 -19.47
N GLN A 9 -15.00 27.04 -18.98
CA GLN A 9 -13.86 27.82 -18.51
C GLN A 9 -13.38 27.33 -17.13
N PRO A 10 -12.08 27.45 -16.82
CA PRO A 10 -11.53 27.01 -15.54
C PRO A 10 -11.71 28.09 -14.46
N GLY A 11 -12.59 27.81 -13.49
CA GLY A 11 -12.81 28.61 -12.29
C GLY A 11 -13.72 27.82 -11.34
N ASP A 12 -13.40 27.82 -10.05
CA ASP A 12 -14.10 27.07 -8.99
C ASP A 12 -14.20 25.55 -9.19
N SER A 13 -13.06 24.88 -9.38
CA SER A 13 -12.93 23.50 -8.92
C SER A 13 -12.84 23.48 -7.40
N ALA A 14 -14.00 23.49 -6.72
CA ALA A 14 -14.06 23.16 -5.30
C ALA A 14 -13.35 21.81 -5.10
N THR A 15 -12.27 21.80 -4.34
CA THR A 15 -11.55 20.55 -4.02
C THR A 15 -12.57 19.63 -3.37
N PRO A 16 -12.91 18.47 -3.96
CA PRO A 16 -13.77 17.53 -3.28
C PRO A 16 -13.04 17.11 -2.00
N ASP A 17 -13.75 17.16 -0.89
CA ASP A 17 -13.33 16.55 0.36
C ASP A 17 -12.89 15.09 0.07
N ILE A 18 -11.79 14.49 0.62
CA ILE A 18 -11.40 13.02 0.47
C ILE A 18 -11.09 12.17 1.75
N THR A 19 -12.02 11.35 2.29
CA THR A 19 -11.94 10.69 3.62
C THR A 19 -11.20 9.37 3.50
N VAL A 20 -10.12 9.26 4.26
CA VAL A 20 -9.43 7.99 4.45
C VAL A 20 -9.61 7.56 5.91
N PHE A 21 -10.42 6.52 6.12
CA PHE A 21 -10.55 5.85 7.41
C PHE A 21 -9.23 5.16 7.80
N ARG A 22 -8.28 5.95 8.34
CA ARG A 22 -6.90 5.53 8.60
C ARG A 22 -6.62 5.10 10.05
N GLY A 23 -7.65 4.97 10.88
CA GLY A 23 -7.58 4.43 12.25
C GLY A 23 -6.96 5.32 13.33
N TRP A 24 -6.07 6.25 12.99
CA TRP A 24 -5.46 7.21 13.91
C TRP A 24 -5.39 8.61 13.30
N GLU A 25 -5.53 9.65 14.11
CA GLU A 25 -5.47 11.05 13.64
C GLU A 25 -4.03 11.56 13.52
N ASP A 26 -3.12 11.13 14.41
CA ASP A 26 -1.75 11.65 14.52
C ASP A 26 -0.89 11.45 13.26
N PRO A 27 -0.28 12.51 12.68
CA PRO A 27 0.71 12.38 11.61
C PRO A 27 1.88 11.48 12.02
N GLY A 28 2.32 10.59 11.12
CA GLY A 28 3.40 9.64 11.38
C GLY A 28 3.00 8.41 12.21
N ARG A 29 1.79 8.35 12.77
CA ARG A 29 1.20 7.08 13.21
C ARG A 29 0.52 6.39 12.04
N TYR A 30 0.85 5.12 11.87
CA TYR A 30 0.38 4.26 10.79
C TYR A 30 -0.42 3.09 11.36
N VAL A 31 -1.39 2.59 10.60
CA VAL A 31 -2.07 1.32 10.89
C VAL A 31 -1.35 0.15 10.22
N TRP A 32 -1.44 -1.02 10.85
CA TRP A 32 -0.93 -2.32 10.39
C TRP A 32 -1.33 -2.78 8.97
N SER A 33 -2.27 -2.11 8.31
CA SER A 33 -2.70 -2.44 6.94
C SER A 33 -1.82 -1.75 5.91
N PRO A 34 -1.02 -2.49 5.10
CA PRO A 34 -0.19 -1.89 4.06
C PRO A 34 -1.02 -1.16 3.00
N TYR A 35 -2.26 -1.59 2.77
CA TYR A 35 -3.19 -0.96 1.82
C TYR A 35 -3.67 0.43 2.27
N VAL A 36 -3.72 0.70 3.58
CA VAL A 36 -4.03 2.03 4.12
C VAL A 36 -2.77 2.90 4.09
N ILE A 37 -1.62 2.35 4.48
CA ILE A 37 -0.35 3.10 4.46
C ILE A 37 0.05 3.50 3.04
N LYS A 38 -0.08 2.60 2.04
CA LYS A 38 0.22 2.95 0.65
C LYS A 38 -0.68 4.04 0.12
N LEU A 39 -1.96 4.08 0.55
CA LEU A 39 -2.90 5.11 0.15
C LEU A 39 -2.47 6.45 0.76
N GLU A 40 -2.14 6.48 2.06
CA GLU A 40 -1.60 7.67 2.72
C GLU A 40 -0.31 8.19 2.05
N ALA A 41 0.63 7.29 1.72
CA ALA A 41 1.84 7.63 0.97
C ALA A 41 1.52 8.21 -0.42
N ARG A 42 0.57 7.59 -1.13
CA ARG A 42 0.13 8.01 -2.46
C ARG A 42 -0.52 9.39 -2.48
N LEU A 43 -1.34 9.73 -1.49
CA LEU A 43 -1.92 11.07 -1.37
C LEU A 43 -0.83 12.12 -1.10
N ARG A 44 0.16 11.80 -0.26
CA ARG A 44 1.31 12.68 0.02
C ARG A 44 2.20 12.90 -1.21
N PHE A 45 2.55 11.83 -1.94
CA PHE A 45 3.34 11.93 -3.18
C PHE A 45 2.55 12.63 -4.30
N GLY A 46 1.21 12.53 -4.29
CA GLY A 46 0.33 13.35 -5.13
C GLY A 46 0.24 14.83 -4.73
N GLY A 47 1.06 15.31 -3.79
CA GLY A 47 1.14 16.71 -3.38
C GLY A 47 0.14 17.13 -2.29
N MET A 48 -0.75 16.24 -1.84
CA MET A 48 -1.73 16.60 -0.81
C MET A 48 -1.11 16.63 0.58
N ARG A 49 -1.10 17.82 1.20
CA ARG A 49 -0.63 18.07 2.56
C ARG A 49 -1.82 18.35 3.48
N GLY A 50 -2.19 17.40 4.35
CA GLY A 50 -3.21 17.61 5.39
C GLY A 50 -4.17 16.42 5.57
N HIS A 51 -5.31 16.68 6.21
CA HIS A 51 -6.42 15.73 6.43
C HIS A 51 -7.51 15.96 5.35
N VAL A 52 -8.01 14.90 4.68
CA VAL A 52 -9.11 14.81 3.68
C VAL A 52 -10.51 14.32 4.18
N TRP A 53 -11.71 14.75 3.68
CA TRP A 53 -13.03 14.21 4.16
C TRP A 53 -14.20 13.80 3.16
N ALA A 54 -13.96 13.20 1.98
CA ALA A 54 -14.89 12.44 1.11
C ALA A 54 -15.53 11.29 1.87
N GLU A 55 -16.79 11.51 2.13
CA GLU A 55 -17.75 10.58 1.58
C GLU A 55 -17.91 10.87 0.08
N THR A 56 -17.41 9.98 -0.77
CA THR A 56 -18.12 9.71 -2.01
C THR A 56 -19.33 8.89 -1.62
N ASN A 57 -20.49 9.15 -2.22
CA ASN A 57 -21.74 8.45 -1.93
C ASN A 57 -21.78 6.98 -2.46
N SER A 58 -20.59 6.36 -2.50
CA SER A 58 -20.19 5.11 -3.11
C SER A 58 -19.05 4.53 -2.26
N LEU A 59 -19.24 3.37 -1.65
CA LEU A 59 -18.21 2.69 -0.84
C LEU A 59 -17.12 2.13 -1.77
N LEU A 60 -15.96 2.79 -1.86
CA LEU A 60 -14.82 2.34 -2.66
C LEU A 60 -13.97 1.37 -1.82
N SER A 61 -14.00 0.07 -2.14
CA SER A 61 -13.42 -0.99 -1.28
C SER A 61 -11.95 -1.32 -1.51
N ASP A 62 -11.37 -0.95 -2.67
CA ASP A 62 -9.96 -1.19 -2.97
C ASP A 62 -9.20 0.13 -3.12
N SER A 63 -8.15 0.26 -2.32
CA SER A 63 -7.06 1.24 -2.44
C SER A 63 -6.60 1.56 -3.88
N THR A 64 -6.37 0.56 -4.74
CA THR A 64 -5.92 0.79 -6.14
C THR A 64 -7.07 1.35 -6.99
N PHE A 65 -8.30 0.94 -6.73
CA PHE A 65 -9.49 1.53 -7.35
C PHE A 65 -9.74 2.97 -6.85
N ILE A 66 -9.58 3.25 -5.55
CA ILE A 66 -9.64 4.61 -4.98
C ILE A 66 -8.66 5.52 -5.71
N ILE A 67 -7.39 5.15 -5.82
CA ILE A 67 -6.35 5.96 -6.49
C ILE A 67 -6.72 6.24 -7.95
N LYS A 68 -7.22 5.23 -8.68
CA LYS A 68 -7.70 5.40 -10.07
C LYS A 68 -8.89 6.35 -10.17
N VAL A 69 -9.82 6.31 -9.22
CA VAL A 69 -10.98 7.21 -9.17
C VAL A 69 -10.55 8.65 -8.85
N LEU A 70 -9.70 8.84 -7.84
CA LEU A 70 -9.17 10.16 -7.47
C LEU A 70 -8.34 10.80 -8.60
N SER A 71 -7.55 10.00 -9.30
CA SER A 71 -6.77 10.47 -10.46
C SER A 71 -7.67 10.85 -11.64
N ARG A 72 -8.72 10.07 -11.92
CA ARG A 72 -9.74 10.42 -12.94
C ARG A 72 -10.51 11.70 -12.63
N TRP A 73 -10.64 12.06 -11.36
CA TRP A 73 -11.25 13.32 -10.93
C TRP A 73 -10.27 14.50 -10.87
N GLY A 74 -9.00 14.30 -11.26
CA GLY A 74 -7.98 15.36 -11.27
C GLY A 74 -7.51 15.79 -9.87
N ILE A 75 -7.85 15.04 -8.83
CA ILE A 75 -7.53 15.34 -7.43
C ILE A 75 -6.07 15.03 -7.12
N VAL A 76 -5.57 13.91 -7.67
CA VAL A 76 -4.16 13.52 -7.58
C VAL A 76 -3.60 13.25 -8.98
N PRO A 77 -2.35 13.62 -9.27
CA PRO A 77 -1.71 13.24 -10.53
C PRO A 77 -1.57 11.71 -10.65
N ASP A 78 -1.58 11.17 -11.87
CA ASP A 78 -1.12 9.80 -12.13
C ASP A 78 0.42 9.77 -12.02
N LEU A 79 0.96 9.18 -10.95
CA LEU A 79 2.41 9.08 -10.74
C LEU A 79 3.11 8.30 -11.86
N ASN A 80 2.40 7.38 -12.50
CA ASN A 80 2.96 6.55 -13.56
C ASN A 80 2.82 7.19 -14.95
N ALA A 81 2.28 8.41 -15.05
CA ALA A 81 2.07 9.10 -16.34
C ALA A 81 3.37 9.37 -17.10
N VAL A 82 4.48 9.58 -16.38
CA VAL A 82 5.81 9.83 -16.95
C VAL A 82 6.55 8.55 -17.39
N LEU A 83 6.07 7.37 -16.98
CA LEU A 83 6.74 6.10 -17.24
C LEU A 83 6.50 5.59 -18.66
N GLY A 84 7.57 5.12 -19.31
CA GLY A 84 7.49 4.39 -20.57
C GLY A 84 6.77 3.03 -20.44
N PRO A 85 6.34 2.40 -21.54
CA PRO A 85 5.57 1.15 -21.49
C PRO A 85 6.25 0.01 -20.73
N GLU A 86 7.58 -0.10 -20.82
CA GLU A 86 8.38 -1.09 -20.11
C GLU A 86 8.37 -0.85 -18.60
N ASP A 87 8.61 0.39 -18.16
CA ASP A 87 8.66 0.73 -16.73
C ASP A 87 7.28 0.71 -16.08
N ARG A 88 6.20 0.99 -16.84
CA ARG A 88 4.81 0.73 -16.39
C ARG A 88 4.53 -0.76 -16.17
N ALA A 89 5.16 -1.64 -16.95
CA ALA A 89 5.05 -3.09 -16.74
C ALA A 89 5.87 -3.55 -15.52
N LYS A 90 7.07 -2.99 -15.31
CA LYS A 90 7.89 -3.22 -14.10
C LYS A 90 7.16 -2.77 -12.83
N ASP A 91 6.62 -1.56 -12.81
CA ASP A 91 5.80 -1.03 -11.70
C ASP A 91 4.64 -1.99 -11.36
N LEU A 92 3.91 -2.46 -12.37
CA LEU A 92 2.81 -3.41 -12.16
C LEU A 92 3.30 -4.74 -11.58
N ALA A 93 4.42 -5.28 -12.07
CA ALA A 93 5.01 -6.51 -11.56
C ALA A 93 5.48 -6.38 -10.10
N LEU A 94 6.14 -5.27 -9.75
CA LEU A 94 6.59 -5.00 -8.38
C LEU A 94 5.41 -4.86 -7.41
N ARG A 95 4.37 -4.12 -7.79
CA ARG A 95 3.15 -4.02 -6.98
C ARG A 95 2.47 -5.37 -6.81
N ALA A 96 2.30 -6.14 -7.87
CA ALA A 96 1.73 -7.49 -7.79
C ALA A 96 2.57 -8.43 -6.90
N LEU A 97 3.91 -8.34 -6.92
CA LEU A 97 4.77 -9.15 -6.06
C LEU A 97 4.56 -8.83 -4.57
N LEU A 98 4.34 -7.57 -4.22
CA LEU A 98 4.03 -7.17 -2.84
C LEU A 98 2.59 -7.57 -2.45
N GLU A 99 1.62 -7.23 -3.30
CA GLU A 99 0.19 -7.31 -2.98
C GLU A 99 -0.39 -8.72 -3.10
N GLU A 100 0.08 -9.52 -4.08
CA GLU A 100 -0.45 -10.86 -4.38
C GLU A 100 0.46 -12.00 -3.89
N LYS A 101 1.67 -11.71 -3.37
CA LYS A 101 2.56 -12.71 -2.74
C LYS A 101 2.93 -12.32 -1.32
N LEU A 102 3.70 -11.24 -1.15
CA LEU A 102 4.26 -10.87 0.15
C LEU A 102 3.17 -10.65 1.21
N TYR A 103 2.04 -10.06 0.83
CA TYR A 103 0.87 -9.88 1.70
C TYR A 103 0.38 -11.18 2.34
N PHE A 104 0.28 -12.26 1.57
CA PHE A 104 -0.21 -13.54 2.10
C PHE A 104 0.83 -14.22 3.00
N TYR A 105 2.13 -14.06 2.70
CA TYR A 105 3.20 -14.56 3.58
C TYR A 105 3.25 -13.82 4.92
N HIS A 106 3.08 -12.49 4.95
CA HIS A 106 2.92 -11.73 6.20
C HIS A 106 1.61 -12.04 6.92
N THR A 107 0.53 -12.25 6.18
CA THR A 107 -0.77 -12.63 6.76
C THR A 107 -0.70 -13.99 7.44
N TRP A 108 0.01 -14.96 6.85
CA TRP A 108 0.31 -16.25 7.46
C TRP A 108 1.15 -16.09 8.72
N GLU A 109 2.23 -15.31 8.68
CA GLU A 109 3.09 -15.09 9.86
C GLU A 109 2.30 -14.49 11.03
N ARG A 110 1.57 -13.40 10.78
CA ARG A 110 0.80 -12.70 11.80
C ARG A 110 -0.33 -13.55 12.38
N TRP A 111 -1.13 -14.21 11.55
CA TRP A 111 -2.35 -14.89 12.00
C TRP A 111 -2.19 -16.38 12.27
N VAL A 112 -1.18 -17.06 11.72
CA VAL A 112 -0.93 -18.50 11.94
C VAL A 112 0.24 -18.71 12.89
N ARG A 113 1.41 -18.14 12.60
CA ARG A 113 2.62 -18.32 13.43
C ARG A 113 2.53 -17.56 14.76
N ASN A 114 2.18 -16.28 14.72
CA ASN A 114 2.20 -15.36 15.85
C ASN A 114 0.79 -14.96 16.34
N TYR A 115 -0.18 -15.88 16.17
CA TYR A 115 -1.60 -15.68 16.42
C TYR A 115 -1.93 -14.98 17.74
N TYR A 116 -1.31 -15.38 18.85
CA TYR A 116 -1.63 -14.80 20.17
C TYR A 116 -1.22 -13.34 20.27
N SER A 117 0.03 -13.01 19.90
CA SER A 117 0.54 -11.64 19.83
C SER A 117 -0.33 -10.78 18.91
N MET A 118 -0.70 -11.32 17.74
CA MET A 118 -1.52 -10.60 16.76
C MET A 118 -2.95 -10.37 17.25
N ARG A 119 -3.61 -11.41 17.77
CA ARG A 119 -4.97 -11.33 18.34
C ARG A 119 -5.03 -10.30 19.46
N ASP A 120 -4.10 -10.39 20.41
CA ASP A 120 -4.14 -9.55 21.61
C ASP A 120 -3.73 -8.10 21.31
N HIS A 121 -2.93 -7.85 20.27
CA HIS A 121 -2.65 -6.50 19.77
C HIS A 121 -3.84 -5.91 18.99
N VAL A 122 -4.41 -6.64 18.03
CA VAL A 122 -5.50 -6.16 17.16
C VAL A 122 -6.81 -5.97 17.94
N LEU A 123 -7.10 -6.87 18.89
CA LEU A 123 -8.36 -6.86 19.66
C LEU A 123 -8.16 -6.30 21.08
N ARG A 124 -7.08 -5.55 21.34
CA ARG A 124 -6.71 -5.07 22.69
C ARG A 124 -7.82 -4.32 23.42
N GLU A 125 -8.61 -3.53 22.68
CA GLU A 125 -9.73 -2.72 23.19
C GLU A 125 -10.96 -3.56 23.59
N ALA A 126 -11.02 -4.83 23.17
CA ALA A 126 -12.14 -5.71 23.47
C ALA A 126 -11.97 -6.48 24.80
N PRO A 127 -13.06 -6.82 25.51
CA PRO A 127 -13.00 -7.72 26.67
C PRO A 127 -12.43 -9.09 26.32
N TYR A 128 -11.70 -9.72 27.25
CA TYR A 128 -10.97 -10.97 26.97
C TYR A 128 -11.81 -12.11 26.33
N PRO A 129 -13.05 -12.42 26.79
CA PRO A 129 -13.88 -13.44 26.13
C PRO A 129 -14.19 -13.09 24.67
N VAL A 130 -14.43 -11.81 24.38
CA VAL A 130 -14.68 -11.31 23.01
C VAL A 130 -13.42 -11.44 22.16
N ARG A 131 -12.23 -11.13 22.69
CA ARG A 131 -10.95 -11.34 21.98
C ARG A 131 -10.76 -12.78 21.55
N VAL A 132 -11.05 -13.74 22.44
CA VAL A 132 -10.88 -15.17 22.16
C VAL A 132 -11.84 -15.61 21.05
N ILE A 133 -13.12 -15.26 21.14
CA ILE A 133 -14.15 -15.64 20.16
C ILE A 133 -13.87 -15.00 18.79
N VAL A 134 -13.68 -13.67 18.75
CA VAL A 134 -13.45 -12.93 17.50
C VAL A 134 -12.10 -13.33 16.89
N GLY A 135 -11.06 -13.51 17.70
CA GLY A 135 -9.76 -14.01 17.26
C GLY A 135 -9.87 -15.37 16.57
N LEU A 136 -10.64 -16.31 17.13
CA LEU A 136 -10.81 -17.63 16.56
C LEU A 136 -11.58 -17.61 15.22
N LEU A 137 -12.55 -16.70 15.09
CA LEU A 137 -13.25 -16.47 13.81
C LEU A 137 -12.32 -15.88 12.74
N ILE A 138 -11.48 -14.91 13.10
CA ILE A 138 -10.47 -14.33 12.19
C ILE A 138 -9.46 -15.40 11.79
N TYR A 139 -8.90 -16.16 12.74
CA TYR A 139 -7.99 -17.27 12.47
C TYR A 139 -8.56 -18.25 11.45
N ARG A 140 -9.80 -18.75 11.69
CA ARG A 140 -10.44 -19.71 10.79
C ARG A 140 -10.66 -19.14 9.38
N LYS A 141 -11.10 -17.88 9.28
CA LYS A 141 -11.29 -17.20 7.98
C LYS A 141 -9.97 -16.99 7.25
N THR A 142 -8.93 -16.55 7.96
CA THR A 142 -7.60 -16.30 7.40
C THR A 142 -6.94 -17.58 6.94
N THR A 143 -6.94 -18.65 7.74
CA THR A 143 -6.36 -19.95 7.35
C THR A 143 -7.09 -20.56 6.14
N ALA A 144 -8.43 -20.47 6.08
CA ALA A 144 -9.19 -20.90 4.91
C ALA A 144 -8.86 -20.09 3.64
N MET A 145 -8.72 -18.77 3.78
CA MET A 145 -8.34 -17.87 2.69
C MET A 145 -6.91 -18.17 2.20
N LEU A 146 -5.93 -18.32 3.10
CA LEU A 146 -4.54 -18.65 2.76
C LEU A 146 -4.44 -20.00 2.05
N HIS A 147 -5.21 -21.00 2.49
CA HIS A 147 -5.28 -22.29 1.80
C HIS A 147 -5.95 -22.16 0.42
N GLY A 148 -6.96 -21.30 0.28
CA GLY A 148 -7.54 -20.94 -1.02
C GLY A 148 -6.51 -20.36 -1.99
N GLN A 149 -5.78 -19.34 -1.55
CA GLN A 149 -4.73 -18.63 -2.31
C GLN A 149 -3.46 -19.45 -2.56
N GLY A 150 -3.29 -20.60 -1.89
CA GLY A 150 -2.12 -21.46 -2.01
C GLY A 150 -0.99 -21.16 -1.03
N ALA A 151 -0.90 -19.93 -0.49
CA ALA A 151 0.07 -19.60 0.55
C ALA A 151 -0.01 -20.52 1.79
N GLY A 152 -1.20 -20.99 2.13
CA GLY A 152 -1.43 -21.95 3.23
C GLY A 152 -1.15 -23.41 2.89
N ARG A 153 -0.55 -23.73 1.74
CA ARG A 153 -0.07 -25.07 1.38
C ARG A 153 1.44 -25.26 1.58
N PHE A 154 2.18 -24.17 1.72
CA PHE A 154 3.62 -24.19 1.93
C PHE A 154 4.00 -24.46 3.39
N THR A 155 5.20 -24.96 3.62
CA THR A 155 5.75 -25.11 4.97
C THR A 155 6.17 -23.76 5.57
N PRO A 156 6.33 -23.65 6.91
CA PRO A 156 6.88 -22.45 7.55
C PRO A 156 8.24 -22.01 6.97
N GLU A 157 9.08 -22.97 6.58
CA GLU A 157 10.41 -22.76 6.02
C GLU A 157 10.33 -22.21 4.60
N GLU A 158 9.47 -22.78 3.75
CA GLU A 158 9.19 -22.28 2.40
C GLU A 158 8.65 -20.84 2.43
N ILE A 159 7.70 -20.54 3.33
CA ILE A 159 7.15 -19.18 3.49
C ILE A 159 8.22 -18.19 3.96
N ALA A 160 9.10 -18.60 4.87
CA ALA A 160 10.22 -17.77 5.32
C ALA A 160 11.22 -17.50 4.17
N MET A 161 11.53 -18.53 3.36
CA MET A 161 12.38 -18.43 2.18
C MET A 161 11.81 -17.47 1.13
N PHE A 162 10.56 -17.67 0.68
CA PHE A 162 9.94 -16.80 -0.32
C PHE A 162 9.81 -15.35 0.15
N ARG A 163 9.57 -15.13 1.44
CA ARG A 163 9.54 -13.79 2.02
C ARG A 163 10.91 -13.13 2.01
N LEU A 164 11.97 -13.87 2.34
CA LEU A 164 13.34 -13.37 2.29
C LEU A 164 13.75 -13.02 0.86
N GLU A 165 13.51 -13.91 -0.09
CA GLU A 165 13.78 -13.72 -1.53
C GLU A 165 13.14 -12.43 -2.07
N ILE A 166 11.87 -12.18 -1.74
CA ILE A 166 11.19 -10.93 -2.14
C ILE A 166 11.87 -9.71 -1.51
N TRP A 167 12.17 -9.74 -0.21
CA TRP A 167 12.82 -8.60 0.46
C TRP A 167 14.24 -8.33 -0.04
N GLU A 168 15.01 -9.37 -0.35
CA GLU A 168 16.35 -9.26 -0.93
C GLU A 168 16.28 -8.66 -2.34
N ALA A 169 15.35 -9.14 -3.19
CA ALA A 169 15.13 -8.56 -4.52
C ALA A 169 14.76 -7.06 -4.47
N PHE A 170 13.89 -6.65 -3.55
CA PHE A 170 13.59 -5.23 -3.34
C PHE A 170 14.77 -4.45 -2.74
N SER A 171 15.55 -5.04 -1.84
CA SER A 171 16.79 -4.43 -1.32
C SER A 171 17.81 -4.17 -2.43
N ASP A 172 17.96 -5.09 -3.38
CA ASP A 172 18.93 -4.97 -4.47
C ASP A 172 18.48 -3.96 -5.54
N LEU A 173 17.18 -3.90 -5.84
CA LEU A 173 16.61 -2.79 -6.64
C LEU A 173 16.86 -1.42 -5.99
N LEU A 174 16.62 -1.30 -4.68
CA LEU A 174 16.88 -0.06 -3.93
C LEU A 174 18.36 0.31 -3.90
N ARG A 175 19.28 -0.66 -3.75
CA ARG A 175 20.74 -0.44 -3.85
C ARG A 175 21.13 0.06 -5.24
N ALA A 176 20.67 -0.61 -6.30
CA ALA A 176 20.95 -0.24 -7.68
C ALA A 176 20.41 1.17 -8.02
N SER A 177 19.20 1.50 -7.55
CA SER A 177 18.64 2.85 -7.68
C SER A 177 19.48 3.88 -6.92
N LYS A 178 19.90 3.60 -5.68
CA LYS A 178 20.72 4.54 -4.91
C LYS A 178 22.06 4.79 -5.60
N GLU A 179 22.71 3.74 -6.12
CA GLU A 179 23.96 3.87 -6.87
C GLU A 179 23.81 4.68 -8.16
N LYS A 180 22.69 4.53 -8.87
CA LYS A 180 22.36 5.36 -10.03
C LYS A 180 22.19 6.83 -9.64
N MET A 181 21.34 7.12 -8.66
CA MET A 181 21.11 8.48 -8.15
C MET A 181 22.43 9.15 -7.72
N ARG A 182 23.31 8.43 -7.02
CA ARG A 182 24.63 8.92 -6.61
C ARG A 182 25.54 9.28 -7.79
N LYS A 183 25.48 8.53 -8.91
CA LYS A 183 26.24 8.84 -10.14
C LYS A 183 25.70 10.07 -10.83
N ASP A 184 24.38 10.22 -10.87
CA ASP A 184 23.71 11.29 -11.60
C ASP A 184 23.73 12.63 -10.84
N SER A 185 23.64 12.60 -9.49
CA SER A 185 23.49 13.81 -8.65
C SER A 185 24.72 14.20 -7.82
N GLY A 186 25.71 13.32 -7.64
CA GLY A 186 26.94 13.58 -6.88
C GLY A 186 26.80 13.69 -5.35
N GLU A 187 25.64 14.13 -4.82
CA GLU A 187 25.34 14.20 -3.38
C GLU A 187 24.44 13.04 -2.91
N ASP A 188 24.76 12.47 -1.74
CA ASP A 188 24.01 11.37 -1.09
C ASP A 188 22.82 11.88 -0.24
N ARG A 189 22.13 12.96 -0.68
CA ARG A 189 21.18 13.75 0.14
C ARG A 189 19.73 13.76 -0.32
N GLY A 190 19.41 13.25 -1.52
CA GLY A 190 18.05 13.16 -2.03
C GLY A 190 17.36 11.83 -1.70
N PRO A 191 16.02 11.75 -1.76
CA PRO A 191 15.31 10.48 -1.84
C PRO A 191 15.66 9.74 -3.15
N PHE A 192 15.45 8.44 -3.18
CA PHE A 192 15.58 7.58 -4.36
C PHE A 192 14.42 6.59 -4.41
N TRP A 193 14.04 6.16 -5.62
CA TRP A 193 12.79 5.46 -5.90
C TRP A 193 13.06 4.08 -6.51
N VAL A 194 12.16 3.10 -6.35
CA VAL A 194 12.41 1.70 -6.69
C VAL A 194 12.76 1.45 -8.17
N LEU A 195 12.29 2.30 -9.09
CA LEU A 195 12.65 2.26 -10.52
C LEU A 195 13.81 3.20 -10.91
N GLY A 196 14.38 3.96 -9.97
CA GLY A 196 15.51 4.86 -10.20
C GLY A 196 15.21 6.04 -11.15
N GLY A 197 13.97 6.53 -11.15
CA GLY A 197 13.60 7.82 -11.75
C GLY A 197 13.80 8.99 -10.79
N GLU A 198 13.40 10.20 -11.20
CA GLU A 198 13.42 11.41 -10.37
C GLU A 198 12.23 11.50 -9.40
N ASP A 199 11.07 10.99 -9.83
CA ASP A 199 9.79 11.02 -9.10
C ASP A 199 9.34 9.64 -8.58
N PRO A 200 8.55 9.59 -7.49
CA PRO A 200 8.00 8.35 -6.95
C PRO A 200 6.91 7.76 -7.85
N THR A 201 6.83 6.44 -7.89
CA THR A 201 5.83 5.67 -8.65
C THR A 201 4.76 5.06 -7.74
N GLU A 202 3.75 4.41 -8.32
CA GLU A 202 2.79 3.61 -7.54
C GLU A 202 3.51 2.46 -6.80
N ALA A 203 4.56 1.86 -7.39
CA ALA A 203 5.39 0.84 -6.75
C ALA A 203 6.09 1.34 -5.48
N ASP A 204 6.56 2.59 -5.45
CA ASP A 204 7.12 3.22 -4.24
C ASP A 204 6.07 3.37 -3.13
N CYS A 205 4.83 3.72 -3.51
CA CYS A 205 3.72 3.83 -2.57
C CYS A 205 3.42 2.47 -1.91
N VAL A 206 3.35 1.40 -2.71
CA VAL A 206 3.14 0.03 -2.20
C VAL A 206 4.31 -0.41 -1.34
N LEU A 207 5.55 -0.26 -1.82
CA LEU A 207 6.76 -0.67 -1.09
C LEU A 207 6.86 0.02 0.28
N PHE A 208 6.63 1.33 0.33
CA PHE A 208 6.57 2.08 1.58
C PHE A 208 5.48 1.52 2.53
N GLY A 209 4.29 1.24 2.00
CA GLY A 209 3.20 0.64 2.77
C GLY A 209 3.54 -0.72 3.39
N PHE A 210 4.27 -1.56 2.67
CA PHE A 210 4.72 -2.87 3.17
C PHE A 210 5.88 -2.75 4.17
N VAL A 211 6.88 -1.92 3.92
CA VAL A 211 8.00 -1.67 4.83
C VAL A 211 7.49 -1.16 6.17
N VAL A 212 6.66 -0.10 6.15
CA VAL A 212 6.10 0.48 7.37
C VAL A 212 5.19 -0.53 8.09
N SER A 213 4.34 -1.28 7.36
CA SER A 213 3.49 -2.33 7.92
C SER A 213 4.30 -3.38 8.68
N VAL A 214 5.49 -3.77 8.20
CA VAL A 214 6.37 -4.70 8.92
C VAL A 214 7.02 -4.04 10.13
N LEU A 215 7.58 -2.83 9.98
CA LEU A 215 8.29 -2.13 11.07
C LEU A 215 7.40 -1.81 12.28
N ILE A 216 6.09 -1.59 12.10
CA ILE A 216 5.14 -1.33 13.20
C ILE A 216 4.50 -2.59 13.77
N CYS A 217 4.66 -3.75 13.14
CA CYS A 217 4.04 -4.99 13.58
C CYS A 217 4.94 -5.70 14.60
N THR A 218 4.46 -5.80 15.84
CA THR A 218 5.16 -6.50 16.93
C THR A 218 4.85 -8.00 16.98
N ALA A 219 4.27 -8.55 15.90
CA ALA A 219 3.83 -9.94 15.74
C ALA A 219 4.27 -10.46 14.37
#